data_AF-A0A534ZQL8-F1
#
_entry.id   AF-A0A534ZQL8-F1
#
_cell.length_a   1.000
_cell.length_b   1.000
_cell.length_c   1.000
_cell.angle_alpha   90.00
_cell.angle_beta   90.00
_cell.angle_gamma   90.00
#
_symmetry.space_group_name_H-M   'P 1'
#
loop_
_entity.id
_entity.type
_entity.pdbx_description
1 polymer ?
#
loop_
_entity_poly.entity_id
_entity_poly.type
_entity_poly.pdbx_seq_one_letter_code
_entity_poly.pdbx_strand_id
1 'polypeptide(L)'
;MLSPLLQFPQHRSGPAQHPGGPPVPTVTRVRKQLAADGTHWHIEGVCTEDGTHYPRADVAARIDGGEGWFSSGGGAEARIRTIVSCPMPPCSASPYLTTAPEHTAANNLENLPRC
;
A
#
# COMPACT_ATOMS: atom_id res chain seq x y z
N MET A 1 -7.76 52.28 -11.31
CA MET A 1 -8.64 51.13 -11.01
C MET A 1 -7.75 49.90 -10.88
N LEU A 2 -7.52 49.38 -9.68
CA LEU A 2 -6.74 48.16 -9.45
C LEU A 2 -7.42 47.36 -8.32
N SER A 3 -7.82 46.14 -8.65
CA SER A 3 -8.22 45.03 -7.76
C SER A 3 -7.73 43.73 -8.43
N PRO A 4 -7.69 42.58 -7.74
CA PRO A 4 -6.73 42.23 -6.69
C PRO A 4 -6.02 40.89 -7.01
N LEU A 5 -4.94 40.53 -6.32
CA LEU A 5 -4.51 39.13 -6.26
C LEU A 5 -4.51 38.68 -4.80
N LEU A 6 -5.56 37.94 -4.47
CA LEU A 6 -5.69 37.15 -3.26
C LEU A 6 -4.67 36.01 -3.30
N GLN A 7 -3.75 36.03 -2.33
CA GLN A 7 -2.80 34.96 -2.07
C GLN A 7 -3.58 33.76 -1.48
N PHE A 8 -3.73 32.68 -2.26
CA PHE A 8 -4.25 31.42 -1.74
C PHE A 8 -3.19 30.79 -0.81
N PRO A 9 -3.54 30.37 0.43
CA PRO A 9 -2.65 29.53 1.21
C PRO A 9 -2.58 28.15 0.55
N GLN A 10 -1.38 27.77 0.12
CA GLN A 10 -1.08 26.42 -0.33
C GLN A 10 -1.23 25.48 0.86
N HIS A 11 -2.32 24.72 0.91
CA HIS A 11 -2.42 23.53 1.75
C HIS A 11 -1.33 22.55 1.33
N ARG A 12 -0.21 22.55 2.05
CA ARG A 12 0.72 21.41 2.05
C ARG A 12 -0.01 20.25 2.72
N SER A 13 -0.58 19.37 1.90
CA SER A 13 -0.98 18.05 2.32
C SER A 13 0.27 17.26 2.68
N GLY A 14 0.72 17.36 3.93
CA GLY A 14 1.60 16.35 4.51
C GLY A 14 0.85 15.02 4.66
N PRO A 15 1.57 13.89 4.81
CA PRO A 15 0.92 12.61 5.08
C PRO A 15 0.06 12.76 6.34
N ALA A 16 -1.14 12.18 6.30
CA ALA A 16 -2.09 12.26 7.40
C ALA A 16 -1.50 11.56 8.62
N GLN A 17 -0.79 12.30 9.46
CA GLN A 17 -0.32 11.82 10.74
C GLN A 17 -1.56 11.60 11.61
N HIS A 18 -1.86 10.33 11.92
CA HIS A 18 -2.76 9.97 13.00
C HIS A 18 -2.21 10.60 14.29
N PRO A 19 -2.94 11.53 14.95
CA PRO A 19 -2.42 12.19 16.14
C PRO A 19 -2.42 11.19 17.30
N GLY A 20 -1.22 10.72 17.70
CA GLY A 20 -0.98 10.00 18.95
C GLY A 20 -0.79 8.48 18.85
N GLY A 21 -0.81 7.89 17.65
CA GLY A 21 -0.46 6.47 17.45
C GLY A 21 1.02 6.26 17.10
N PRO A 22 1.56 5.04 17.26
CA PRO A 22 2.84 4.69 16.63
C PRO A 22 2.77 4.98 15.12
N PRO A 23 3.90 5.34 14.48
CA PRO A 23 3.93 5.61 13.04
C PRO A 23 3.33 4.43 12.29
N VAL A 24 2.31 4.72 11.48
CA VAL A 24 1.61 3.71 10.69
C VAL A 24 2.56 3.22 9.59
N PRO A 25 2.74 1.90 9.41
CA PRO A 25 3.64 1.40 8.38
C PRO A 25 3.19 1.82 6.96
N THR A 26 4.05 2.60 6.29
CA THR A 26 3.84 3.01 4.89
C THR A 26 4.70 2.15 3.96
N VAL A 27 4.01 1.34 3.14
CA VAL A 27 4.57 0.48 2.11
C VAL A 27 4.86 1.29 0.85
N THR A 28 6.09 1.21 0.35
CA THR A 28 6.52 1.92 -0.88
C THR A 28 6.96 0.98 -2.00
N ARG A 29 7.27 -0.27 -1.65
CA ARG A 29 7.76 -1.32 -2.55
C ARG A 29 7.16 -2.67 -2.20
N VAL A 30 7.19 -3.62 -3.12
CA VAL A 30 6.76 -5.01 -2.87
C VAL A 30 7.82 -5.99 -3.31
N ARG A 31 7.97 -7.09 -2.54
CA ARG A 31 8.71 -8.25 -3.01
C ARG A 31 7.74 -9.14 -3.79
N LYS A 32 8.14 -9.53 -5.00
CA LYS A 32 7.33 -10.43 -5.83
C LYS A 32 7.98 -11.80 -6.00
N GLN A 33 7.18 -12.85 -5.86
CA GLN A 33 7.58 -14.23 -6.11
C GLN A 33 6.84 -14.77 -7.33
N LEU A 34 7.54 -15.52 -8.18
CA LEU A 34 6.89 -16.19 -9.31
C LEU A 34 5.97 -17.29 -8.76
N ALA A 35 4.74 -17.36 -9.26
CA ALA A 35 3.80 -18.41 -8.91
C ALA A 35 4.39 -19.80 -9.25
N ALA A 36 3.95 -20.83 -8.53
CA ALA A 36 4.47 -22.19 -8.68
C ALA A 36 4.30 -22.76 -10.11
N ASP A 37 3.29 -22.30 -10.84
CA ASP A 37 3.02 -22.65 -12.23
C ASP A 37 3.80 -21.79 -13.25
N GLY A 38 4.54 -20.78 -12.79
CA GLY A 38 5.34 -19.87 -13.61
C GLY A 38 4.53 -18.81 -14.38
N THR A 39 3.22 -18.69 -14.16
CA THR A 39 2.35 -17.91 -15.06
C THR A 39 2.14 -16.46 -14.63
N HIS A 40 2.32 -16.15 -13.33
CA HIS A 40 2.11 -14.82 -12.78
C HIS A 40 2.97 -14.58 -11.54
N TRP A 41 2.96 -13.34 -11.04
CA TRP A 41 3.73 -12.93 -9.87
C TRP A 41 2.80 -12.72 -8.68
N HIS A 42 3.20 -13.20 -7.51
CA HIS A 42 2.56 -12.92 -6.23
C HIS A 42 3.29 -11.82 -5.50
N ILE A 43 2.55 -11.03 -4.73
CA ILE A 43 3.13 -10.30 -3.60
C ILE A 43 3.55 -11.35 -2.57
N GLU A 44 4.85 -11.51 -2.34
CA GLU A 44 5.39 -12.36 -1.28
C GLU A 44 5.47 -11.60 0.05
N GLY A 45 5.68 -10.29 -0.05
CA GLY A 45 5.79 -9.39 1.08
C GLY A 45 5.85 -7.95 0.63
N VAL A 46 5.84 -7.04 1.59
CA VAL A 46 5.87 -5.60 1.38
C VAL A 46 7.16 -5.03 1.95
N CYS A 47 7.60 -3.91 1.40
CA CYS A 47 8.75 -3.16 1.87
C CYS A 47 8.31 -1.75 2.24
N THR A 48 8.58 -1.35 3.48
CA THR A 48 8.30 0.00 3.98
C THR A 48 9.32 1.02 3.45
N GLU A 49 9.04 2.31 3.63
CA GLU A 49 9.91 3.40 3.18
C GLU A 49 11.36 3.27 3.68
N ASP A 50 11.55 2.86 4.94
CA ASP A 50 12.84 2.57 5.56
C ASP A 50 13.56 1.32 5.01
N GLY A 51 12.91 0.57 4.10
CA GLY A 51 13.44 -0.64 3.49
C GLY A 51 13.19 -1.92 4.29
N THR A 52 12.48 -1.86 5.42
CA THR A 52 12.12 -3.06 6.18
C THR A 52 11.16 -3.93 5.37
N HIS A 53 11.48 -5.21 5.22
CA HIS A 53 10.63 -6.19 4.55
C HIS A 53 9.74 -6.90 5.57
N TYR A 54 8.47 -7.05 5.21
CA TYR A 54 7.48 -7.80 5.97
C TYR A 54 6.86 -8.88 5.07
N PRO A 55 6.92 -10.16 5.46
CA PRO A 55 6.23 -11.24 4.77
C PRO A 55 4.73 -10.98 4.68
N ARG A 56 4.11 -11.39 3.58
CA ARG A 56 2.66 -11.25 3.35
C ARG A 56 1.82 -11.80 4.50
N ALA A 57 2.21 -12.95 5.05
CA ALA A 57 1.50 -13.60 6.15
C ALA A 57 1.52 -12.74 7.43
N ASP A 58 2.64 -12.11 7.74
CA ASP A 58 2.79 -11.25 8.91
C ASP A 58 1.97 -9.97 8.79
N VAL A 59 1.98 -9.34 7.61
CA VAL A 59 1.15 -8.16 7.32
C VAL A 59 -0.34 -8.50 7.43
N ALA A 60 -0.76 -9.64 6.85
CA ALA A 60 -2.15 -10.08 6.93
C ALA A 60 -2.59 -10.29 8.38
N ALA A 61 -1.80 -11.01 9.19
CA ALA A 61 -2.08 -11.24 10.60
C ALA A 61 -2.20 -9.92 11.40
N ARG A 62 -1.35 -8.93 11.11
CA ARG A 62 -1.41 -7.60 11.74
C ARG A 62 -2.66 -6.82 11.35
N ILE A 63 -3.03 -6.84 10.07
CA ILE A 63 -4.28 -6.23 9.58
C ILE A 63 -5.49 -6.87 10.26
N ASP A 64 -5.52 -8.21 10.36
CA ASP A 64 -6.58 -8.94 11.04
C ASP A 64 -6.61 -8.66 12.55
N GLY A 65 -5.45 -8.33 13.14
CA GLY A 65 -5.30 -7.81 14.51
C GLY A 65 -5.71 -6.35 14.70
N GLY A 66 -6.16 -5.67 13.64
CA GLY A 66 -6.63 -4.29 13.67
C GLY A 66 -5.59 -3.22 13.34
N GLU A 67 -4.38 -3.61 12.95
CA GLU A 67 -3.32 -2.67 12.56
C GLU A 67 -3.63 -2.01 11.21
N GLY A 68 -3.43 -0.69 11.12
CA GLY A 68 -3.52 0.04 9.86
C GLY A 68 -2.27 -0.14 9.02
N TRP A 69 -2.44 -0.51 7.74
CA TRP A 69 -1.35 -0.60 6.77
C TRP A 69 -1.73 0.18 5.52
N PHE A 70 -0.77 0.91 4.95
CA PHE A 70 -1.01 1.79 3.81
C PHE A 70 0.08 1.63 2.76
N SER A 71 -0.28 1.67 1.49
CA SER A 71 0.65 1.83 0.39
C SER A 71 0.72 3.29 -0.03
N SER A 72 1.89 3.77 -0.41
CA SER A 72 2.12 5.15 -0.87
C SER A 72 2.78 5.17 -2.25
N GLY A 73 2.29 6.07 -3.10
CA GLY A 73 2.81 6.29 -4.45
C GLY A 73 2.08 7.44 -5.14
N GLY A 74 2.80 8.24 -5.93
CA GLY A 74 2.20 9.38 -6.64
C GLY A 74 1.66 10.49 -5.73
N GLY A 75 2.13 10.58 -4.47
CA GLY A 75 1.70 11.58 -3.50
C GLY A 75 0.38 11.28 -2.78
N ALA A 76 -0.16 10.06 -2.92
CA ALA A 76 -1.37 9.61 -2.24
C ALA A 76 -1.17 8.25 -1.58
N GLU A 77 -1.92 8.01 -0.51
CA GLU A 77 -1.92 6.74 0.21
C GLU A 77 -3.21 5.94 -0.06
N ALA A 78 -3.10 4.62 -0.02
CA ALA A 78 -4.24 3.71 -0.09
C ALA A 78 -4.15 2.69 1.04
N ARG A 79 -5.28 2.39 1.69
CA ARG A 79 -5.32 1.37 2.75
C ARG A 79 -5.08 -0.01 2.15
N ILE A 80 -4.24 -0.80 2.80
CA ILE A 80 -4.01 -2.21 2.49
C ILE A 80 -5.03 -3.04 3.26
N ARG A 81 -5.54 -4.08 2.61
CA ARG A 81 -6.50 -5.04 3.18
C ARG A 81 -6.15 -6.46 2.77
N THR A 82 -6.69 -7.42 3.51
CA THR A 82 -6.61 -8.84 3.18
C THR A 82 -7.75 -9.25 2.23
N ILE A 83 -7.48 -10.22 1.37
CA ILE A 83 -8.47 -10.99 0.63
C ILE A 83 -8.13 -12.48 0.79
N VAL A 84 -9.12 -13.33 0.50
CA VAL A 84 -9.03 -14.78 0.73
C VAL A 84 -7.87 -15.41 -0.04
N SER A 85 -7.70 -15.05 -1.32
CA SER A 85 -6.68 -15.63 -2.18
C SER A 85 -6.22 -14.66 -3.27
N CYS A 86 -5.14 -15.01 -3.95
CA CYS A 86 -4.70 -14.35 -5.16
C CYS A 86 -5.88 -14.18 -6.14
N PRO A 87 -6.06 -12.99 -6.74
CA PRO A 87 -7.20 -12.71 -7.61
C PRO A 87 -7.07 -13.33 -9.00
N MET A 88 -5.95 -14.01 -9.32
CA MET A 88 -5.71 -14.67 -10.60
C MET A 88 -6.16 -16.14 -10.56
N PRO A 89 -7.27 -16.54 -11.19
CA PRO A 89 -7.69 -17.93 -11.22
C PRO A 89 -6.76 -18.77 -12.12
N PRO A 90 -6.49 -20.05 -11.80
CA PRO A 90 -7.01 -20.83 -10.67
C PRO A 90 -6.12 -20.76 -9.41
N CYS A 91 -5.35 -19.69 -9.21
CA CYS A 91 -4.42 -19.59 -8.09
C CYS A 91 -5.14 -19.52 -6.74
N SER A 92 -4.63 -20.26 -5.76
CA SER A 92 -5.16 -20.34 -4.41
C SER A 92 -4.21 -19.79 -3.34
N ALA A 93 -3.18 -19.03 -3.74
CA ALA A 93 -2.21 -18.47 -2.79
C ALA A 93 -2.91 -17.57 -1.76
N SER A 94 -2.73 -17.90 -0.47
CA SER A 94 -3.44 -17.30 0.67
C SER A 94 -2.52 -17.20 1.89
N PRO A 95 -2.74 -16.25 2.83
CA PRO A 95 -3.61 -15.07 2.69
C PRO A 95 -3.10 -14.15 1.56
N TYR A 96 -3.91 -13.24 1.04
CA TYR A 96 -3.45 -12.30 0.00
C TYR A 96 -3.70 -10.85 0.39
N LEU A 97 -2.81 -9.96 -0.04
CA LEU A 97 -2.89 -8.51 0.22
C LEU A 97 -3.38 -7.80 -1.03
N THR A 98 -4.21 -6.78 -0.86
CA THR A 98 -4.63 -5.87 -1.92
C THR A 98 -4.80 -4.47 -1.36
N THR A 99 -4.90 -3.47 -2.22
CA THR A 99 -5.33 -2.12 -1.82
C THR A 99 -6.87 -2.01 -1.76
N ALA A 100 -7.35 -1.05 -0.98
CA ALA A 100 -8.74 -0.63 -0.97
C ALA A 100 -9.17 -0.11 -2.35
N PRO A 101 -10.46 -0.19 -2.73
CA PRO A 101 -10.94 0.17 -4.07
C PRO A 101 -10.60 1.60 -4.52
N GLU A 102 -10.44 2.53 -3.58
CA GLU A 102 -10.21 3.97 -3.83
C GLU A 102 -8.73 4.29 -4.15
N HIS A 103 -7.94 3.30 -4.52
CA HIS A 103 -6.53 3.46 -4.89
C HIS A 103 -6.35 4.10 -6.27
N THR A 104 -5.17 4.64 -6.50
CA THR A 104 -4.68 5.06 -7.81
C THR A 104 -3.77 4.00 -8.41
N ALA A 105 -3.46 4.10 -9.70
CA ALA A 105 -2.47 3.21 -10.32
C ALA A 105 -1.10 3.28 -9.61
N ALA A 106 -0.71 4.45 -9.08
CA ALA A 106 0.61 4.68 -8.49
C ALA A 106 0.77 4.10 -7.08
N ASN A 107 -0.31 3.97 -6.30
CA ASN A 107 -0.28 3.44 -4.95
C ASN A 107 -0.95 2.07 -4.81
N ASN A 108 -1.36 1.44 -5.92
CA ASN A 108 -1.76 0.04 -5.94
C ASN A 108 -0.56 -0.87 -5.61
N LEU A 109 -0.70 -1.76 -4.61
CA LEU A 109 0.33 -2.72 -4.22
C LEU A 109 0.88 -3.53 -5.40
N GLU A 110 0.03 -3.92 -6.35
CA GLU A 110 0.45 -4.71 -7.51
C GLU A 110 1.30 -3.91 -8.50
N ASN A 111 1.23 -2.57 -8.45
CA ASN A 111 1.96 -1.68 -9.33
C ASN A 111 3.19 -1.04 -8.66
N LEU A 112 3.36 -1.22 -7.35
CA LEU A 112 4.51 -0.67 -6.65
C LEU A 112 5.82 -1.26 -7.20
N PRO A 113 6.92 -0.47 -7.18
CA PRO A 113 8.22 -0.95 -7.58
C PRO A 113 8.68 -2.13 -6.71
N ARG A 114 9.56 -2.95 -7.28
CA ARG A 114 10.15 -4.08 -6.55
C ARG A 114 11.16 -3.61 -5.50
N CYS A 115 11.15 -4.29 -4.36
CA CYS A 115 12.33 -4.57 -3.56
C CYS A 115 12.71 -6.06 -3.78
#